data_AF-A0A3C1YGY4-F1
#
_entry.id   AF-A0A3C1YGY4-F1
#
_cell.length_a   1.000
_cell.length_b   1.000
_cell.length_c   1.000
_cell.angle_alpha   90.00
_cell.angle_beta   90.00
_cell.angle_gamma   90.00
#
_symmetry.space_group_name_H-M   'P 1'
#
loop_
_entity.id
_entity.type
_entity.pdbx_description
1 polymer ?
#
loop_
_entity_poly.entity_id
_entity_poly.type
_entity_poly.pdbx_seq_one_letter_code
_entity_poly.pdbx_strand_id
1 'polypeptide(L)' 'VKDPEVHVETLIKLVELAQQLTYKIKGITFSPIKGPKGNIEYLLYLCLPRENDFAWGESETEAGEITVRTVVSQAWETLR' A
#
# COMPACT_ATOMS: atom_id res chain seq x y z
N VAL A 1 -14.29 5.08 -6.62
CA VAL A 1 -14.56 3.74 -6.06
C VAL A 1 -15.32 3.93 -4.77
N LYS A 2 -16.34 3.11 -4.52
CA LYS A 2 -17.30 3.29 -3.41
C LYS A 2 -17.33 2.13 -2.43
N ASP A 3 -16.32 1.27 -2.46
CA ASP A 3 -16.20 0.08 -1.63
C ASP A 3 -14.77 0.01 -1.07
N PRO A 4 -14.56 -0.09 0.25
CA PRO A 4 -13.24 -0.15 0.84
C PRO A 4 -12.49 -1.43 0.49
N GLU A 5 -13.18 -2.56 0.31
CA GLU A 5 -12.53 -3.83 -0.03
C GLU A 5 -11.90 -3.78 -1.42
N VAL A 6 -12.54 -3.07 -2.36
CA VAL A 6 -11.93 -2.81 -3.68
C VAL A 6 -10.61 -2.02 -3.55
N HIS A 7 -10.49 -1.12 -2.56
CA HIS A 7 -9.22 -0.44 -2.29
C HIS A 7 -8.19 -1.40 -1.70
N VAL A 8 -8.58 -2.24 -0.73
CA VAL A 8 -7.70 -3.25 -0.12
C VAL A 8 -7.13 -4.18 -1.19
N GLU A 9 -7.98 -4.79 -2.01
CA GLU A 9 -7.56 -5.68 -3.08
C GLU A 9 -6.61 -5.02 -4.08
N THR A 10 -6.87 -3.76 -4.43
CA THR A 10 -6.02 -3.01 -5.36
C THR A 10 -4.64 -2.76 -4.77
N LEU A 11 -4.56 -2.39 -3.49
CA LEU A 11 -3.30 -2.11 -2.81
C LEU A 11 -2.50 -3.39 -2.55
N ILE A 12 -3.15 -4.50 -2.19
CA ILE A 12 -2.47 -5.80 -2.05
C ILE A 12 -1.81 -6.21 -3.38
N LYS A 13 -2.54 -6.13 -4.50
CA LYS A 13 -1.98 -6.42 -5.83
C LYS A 13 -0.81 -5.51 -6.18
N LEU A 14 -0.86 -4.24 -5.78
CA LEU A 14 0.22 -3.28 -6.01
C LEU A 14 1.47 -3.61 -5.16
N VAL A 15 1.27 -4.03 -3.90
CA VAL A 15 2.33 -4.49 -2.99
C VAL A 15 3.01 -5.73 -3.56
N GLU A 16 2.23 -6.74 -3.96
CA GLU A 16 2.73 -7.98 -4.59
C GLU A 16 3.52 -7.67 -5.87
N LEU A 17 2.99 -6.79 -6.73
CA LEU A 17 3.66 -6.37 -7.95
C LEU A 17 4.99 -5.66 -7.66
N ALA A 18 5.02 -4.76 -6.68
CA ALA A 18 6.24 -4.04 -6.31
C ALA A 18 7.33 -5.03 -5.84
N GLN A 19 6.97 -6.01 -5.02
CA GLN A 19 7.89 -7.08 -4.58
C GLN A 19 8.38 -7.93 -5.75
N GLN A 20 7.50 -8.34 -6.68
CA GLN A 20 7.88 -9.08 -7.90
C GLN A 20 8.87 -8.30 -8.77
N LEU A 21 8.70 -6.98 -8.86
CA LEU A 21 9.59 -6.07 -9.57
C LEU A 21 10.85 -5.73 -8.76
N THR A 22 11.11 -6.45 -7.66
CA THR A 22 12.30 -6.27 -6.81
C THR A 22 12.38 -4.88 -6.19
N TYR A 23 11.24 -4.20 -5.96
CA TYR A 23 11.19 -2.99 -5.13
C TYR A 23 11.00 -3.35 -3.66
N LYS A 24 11.59 -2.56 -2.77
CA LYS A 24 11.24 -2.55 -1.35
C LYS A 24 10.17 -1.51 -1.08
N ILE A 25 9.20 -1.88 -0.26
CA ILE A 25 8.13 -0.98 0.18
C ILE A 25 8.57 -0.35 1.50
N LYS A 26 8.65 0.98 1.53
CA LYS A 26 9.06 1.76 2.70
C LYS A 26 7.89 2.35 3.47
N GLY A 27 6.71 2.42 2.85
CA GLY A 27 5.50 2.89 3.51
C GLY A 27 4.33 3.02 2.54
N ILE A 28 3.14 3.06 3.11
CA ILE A 28 1.87 3.26 2.41
C ILE A 28 1.02 4.24 3.21
N THR A 29 0.32 5.13 2.52
CA THR A 29 -0.61 6.08 3.13
C THR A 29 -1.68 6.51 2.10
N PHE A 30 -2.61 7.38 2.50
CA PHE A 30 -3.61 7.95 1.61
C PHE A 30 -3.34 9.44 1.34
N SER A 31 -3.77 9.93 0.17
CA SER A 31 -3.73 11.35 -0.15
C SER A 31 -4.66 12.13 0.78
N PRO A 32 -4.25 13.29 1.34
CA PRO A 32 -5.12 14.09 2.20
C PRO A 32 -6.30 14.73 1.45
N ILE A 33 -6.30 14.66 0.12
CA ILE A 33 -7.38 15.16 -0.74
C ILE A 33 -7.91 14.04 -1.65
N LYS A 34 -9.19 14.11 -2.00
CA LYS A 34 -9.79 13.24 -3.01
C LYS A 34 -9.35 13.66 -4.41
N GLY A 35 -9.21 12.68 -5.30
CA GLY A 35 -8.97 12.92 -6.72
C GLY A 35 -10.15 13.60 -7.42
N PRO A 36 -10.01 14.00 -8.70
CA PRO A 36 -10.98 14.82 -9.43
C PRO A 36 -12.42 14.28 -9.48
N LYS A 37 -12.60 12.95 -9.38
CA LYS A 37 -13.92 12.29 -9.36
C LYS A 37 -14.41 11.95 -7.94
N GLY A 38 -13.79 12.51 -6.91
CA GLY A 38 -14.09 12.21 -5.51
C GLY A 38 -13.55 10.86 -5.04
N ASN A 39 -12.60 10.26 -5.76
CA ASN A 39 -11.97 9.00 -5.36
C ASN A 39 -10.94 9.23 -4.26
N ILE A 40 -10.87 8.34 -3.28
CA ILE A 40 -9.72 8.26 -2.37
C ILE A 40 -8.52 7.75 -3.18
N GLU A 41 -7.38 8.40 -3.04
CA GLU A 41 -6.13 8.04 -3.70
C GLU A 41 -5.09 7.63 -2.65
N TYR A 42 -4.17 6.73 -3.02
CA TYR A 42 -3.15 6.17 -2.13
C TYR A 42 -1.75 6.47 -2.64
N LEU A 43 -0.82 6.59 -1.70
CA LEU A 43 0.58 6.87 -1.95
C LEU A 43 1.42 5.70 -1.43
N LEU A 44 2.26 5.13 -2.29
CA LEU A 44 3.18 4.05 -1.96
C LEU A 44 4.61 4.56 -2.09
N TYR A 45 5.40 4.44 -1.03
CA TYR A 45 6.81 4.80 -1.03
C TYR A 45 7.65 3.56 -1.34
N LEU A 46 8.26 3.55 -2.53
CA LEU A 46 9.11 2.47 -3.03
C LEU A 46 10.58 2.89 -3.06
N CYS A 47 11.47 1.93 -2.86
CA CYS A 47 12.89 2.11 -3.15
C CYS A 47 13.49 0.89 -3.85
N LEU A 48 14.56 1.12 -4.61
CA LEU A 48 15.38 0.04 -5.13
C LEU A 48 16.18 -0.58 -3.99
N PRO A 49 16.32 -1.92 -3.95
CA PRO A 49 17.21 -2.58 -3.02
C PRO A 49 18.65 -2.21 -3.35
N ARG A 50 19.46 -1.96 -2.32
CA ARG A 50 20.92 -1.83 -2.45
C ARG A 50 21.56 -3.23 -2.43
N GLU A 51 22.80 -3.38 -2.88
CA GLU A 51 23.47 -4.69 -2.94
C GLU A 51 23.46 -5.46 -1.59
N ASN A 52 23.42 -4.75 -0.45
CA ASN A 52 23.38 -5.35 0.90
C ASN A 52 21.97 -5.58 1.46
N ASP A 53 20.91 -5.35 0.70
CA ASP A 53 19.53 -5.41 1.18
C ASP A 53 18.92 -6.83 1.19
N PHE A 54 19.67 -7.84 0.74
CA PHE A 54 19.24 -9.24 0.60
C PHE A 54 19.59 -10.15 1.79
N ALA A 55 19.89 -9.58 2.96
CA ALA A 55 20.06 -10.37 4.18
C ALA A 55 18.72 -11.06 4.54
N TRP A 56 18.77 -12.39 4.63
CA TRP A 56 17.62 -13.30 4.70
C TRP A 56 16.74 -13.13 5.93
N GLY A 57 15.42 -13.21 5.71
CA GLY A 57 14.44 -13.70 6.69
C GLY A 57 13.45 -12.63 7.18
N GLU A 58 12.25 -12.61 6.58
CA GLU A 58 10.98 -12.82 7.29
C GLU A 58 9.80 -12.74 6.30
N SER A 59 8.73 -13.48 6.60
CA SER A 59 7.48 -13.46 5.85
C SER A 59 6.75 -12.13 6.06
N GLU A 60 7.07 -11.13 5.25
CA GLU A 60 6.48 -9.77 5.30
C GLU A 60 4.99 -9.70 4.90
N THR A 61 4.37 -10.80 4.49
CA THR A 61 3.06 -10.81 3.84
C THR A 61 1.91 -10.45 4.78
N GLU A 62 1.89 -11.00 6.00
CA GLU A 62 0.79 -10.78 6.95
C GLU A 62 0.81 -9.36 7.54
N ALA A 63 2.00 -8.85 7.89
CA ALA A 63 2.18 -7.47 8.32
C ALA A 63 1.84 -6.46 7.21
N GLY A 64 2.14 -6.78 5.95
CA GLY A 64 1.77 -5.98 4.79
C GLY A 64 0.25 -5.86 4.61
N GLU A 65 -0.48 -6.97 4.69
CA GLU A 65 -1.95 -6.96 4.57
C GLU A 65 -2.62 -6.17 5.70
N ILE A 66 -2.20 -6.37 6.95
CA ILE A 66 -2.72 -5.62 8.11
C ILE A 66 -2.48 -4.11 7.93
N THR A 67 -1.30 -3.73 7.44
CA THR A 67 -0.96 -2.32 7.19
C THR A 67 -1.86 -1.72 6.09
N VAL A 68 -2.09 -2.44 4.99
CA VAL A 68 -2.99 -2.00 3.91
C VAL A 68 -4.40 -1.77 4.45
N ARG A 69 -4.98 -2.74 5.17
CA ARG A 69 -6.33 -2.63 5.73
C ARG A 69 -6.45 -1.44 6.68
N THR A 70 -5.44 -1.23 7.52
CA THR A 70 -5.37 -0.09 8.45
C THR A 70 -5.40 1.24 7.69
N VAL A 71 -4.56 1.40 6.66
CA VAL A 71 -4.51 2.64 5.86
C VAL A 71 -5.80 2.88 5.10
N VAL A 72 -6.44 1.83 4.58
CA VAL A 72 -7.76 1.94 3.95
C VAL A 72 -8.81 2.41 4.96
N SER A 73 -8.87 1.81 6.16
CA SER A 73 -9.80 2.22 7.22
C SER A 73 -9.63 3.70 7.57
N GLN A 74 -8.39 4.13 7.82
CA GLN A 74 -8.07 5.52 8.16
C GLN A 74 -8.48 6.50 7.04
N ALA A 75 -8.22 6.15 5.79
CA ALA A 75 -8.60 6.98 4.64
C ALA A 75 -10.11 7.16 4.55
N TRP A 76 -10.86 6.09 4.83
CA TRP A 76 -12.31 6.08 4.80
C TRP A 76 -12.94 6.83 5.97
N GLU A 77 -12.38 6.72 7.16
CA GLU A 77 -12.81 7.52 8.33
C GLU A 77 -12.53 9.01 8.12
N THR A 78 -11.42 9.36 7.46
CA THR A 78 -10.97 10.75 7.31
C THR A 78 -11.70 11.48 6.17
N LEU A 79 -11.88 10.80 5.03
CA LEU A 79 -12.29 11.46 3.80
C LEU A 79 -13.74 11.21 3.44
N ARG A 80 -14.42 10.21 4.01
CA ARG A 80 -15.75 9.83 3.53
C ARG A 80 -16.88 10.63 4.16
#